data_AF-A0A2H1KS75-F1
#
_entry.id   AF-A0A2H1KS75-F1
#
_cell.length_a   1.000
_cell.length_b   1.000
_cell.length_c   1.000
_cell.angle_alpha   90.00
_cell.angle_beta   90.00
_cell.angle_gamma   90.00
#
_symmetry.space_group_name_H-M   'P 1'
#
loop_
_entity.id
_entity.type
_entity.pdbx_description
1 polymer ?
#
loop_
_entity_poly.entity_id
_entity_poly.type
_entity_poly.pdbx_seq_one_letter_code
_entity_poly.pdbx_strand_id
1 'polypeptide(L)'
;MSPFVRKVPTASGATAVQIADKTGGRYRIVEHLGSAHTPEELAALMALGRDKLHPGQGVLDFDHTDKPATAPAVVKSSRSQV
;
A
#
# COMPACT_ATOMS: atom_id res chain seq x y z
N MET A 1 7.83 4.33 -12.23
CA MET A 1 6.85 3.38 -11.65
C MET A 1 7.27 3.11 -10.22
N SER A 2 6.34 2.87 -9.31
CA SER A 2 6.64 2.64 -7.90
C SER A 2 6.46 1.16 -7.54
N PRO A 3 7.35 0.58 -6.71
CA PRO A 3 7.17 -0.78 -6.21
C PRO A 3 5.88 -0.89 -5.38
N PHE A 4 5.31 -2.09 -5.32
CA PHE A 4 4.05 -2.38 -4.62
C PHE A 4 4.09 -3.75 -3.92
N VAL A 5 3.31 -3.90 -2.84
CA VAL A 5 3.16 -5.18 -2.15
C VAL A 5 2.13 -6.05 -2.87
N ARG A 6 2.45 -7.32 -3.10
CA ARG A 6 1.53 -8.33 -3.64
C ARG A 6 1.44 -9.55 -2.74
N LYS A 7 0.28 -10.19 -2.78
CA LYS A 7 0.00 -11.48 -2.12
C LYS A 7 0.00 -12.58 -3.17
N VAL A 8 0.66 -13.70 -2.89
CA VAL A 8 0.75 -14.85 -3.78
C VAL A 8 0.29 -16.09 -2.99
N PRO A 9 -0.89 -16.66 -3.33
CA PRO A 9 -1.31 -17.92 -2.72
C PRO A 9 -0.36 -19.03 -3.18
N THR A 10 0.07 -19.87 -2.24
CA THR A 10 0.99 -20.98 -2.50
C THR A 10 0.31 -22.33 -2.30
N ALA A 11 0.85 -23.38 -2.91
CA ALA A 11 0.26 -24.73 -2.86
C ALA A 11 0.27 -25.35 -1.45
N SER A 12 1.12 -24.86 -0.53
CA SER A 12 1.18 -25.32 0.86
C SER A 12 0.10 -24.71 1.76
N GLY A 13 -0.80 -23.89 1.20
CA GLY A 13 -1.82 -23.15 1.97
C GLY A 13 -1.30 -21.85 2.60
N ALA A 14 -0.02 -21.52 2.43
CA ALA A 14 0.52 -20.24 2.86
C ALA A 14 0.25 -19.13 1.81
N THR A 15 0.21 -17.88 2.24
CA THR A 15 0.21 -16.70 1.38
C THR A 15 1.57 -16.01 1.45
N ALA A 16 2.34 -16.07 0.37
CA ALA A 16 3.59 -15.34 0.27
C ALA A 16 3.33 -13.85 0.02
N VAL A 17 4.05 -12.98 0.73
CA VAL A 17 4.01 -11.53 0.57
C VAL A 17 5.32 -11.08 -0.07
N GLN A 18 5.21 -10.30 -1.13
CA GLN A 18 6.36 -9.87 -1.94
C GLN A 18 6.23 -8.39 -2.28
N ILE A 19 7.36 -7.72 -2.41
CA ILE A 19 7.45 -6.41 -3.07
C ILE A 19 7.79 -6.67 -4.53
N ALA A 20 6.97 -6.15 -5.43
CA ALA A 20 7.17 -6.25 -6.87
C ALA A 20 7.22 -4.86 -7.50
N ASP A 21 7.92 -4.76 -8.62
CA ASP A 21 7.93 -3.57 -9.47
C ASP A 21 7.46 -3.95 -10.87
N LYS A 22 6.81 -3.01 -11.56
CA LYS A 22 6.38 -3.15 -12.95
C LYS A 22 7.19 -2.20 -13.82
N THR A 23 8.24 -2.72 -14.43
CA THR A 23 9.14 -1.96 -15.30
C THR A 23 9.19 -2.58 -16.69
N GLY A 24 9.09 -1.76 -17.74
CA GLY A 24 9.15 -2.22 -19.13
C GLY A 24 8.05 -3.23 -19.51
N GLY A 25 6.86 -3.12 -18.90
CA GLY A 25 5.74 -4.04 -19.14
C GLY A 25 5.86 -5.41 -18.46
N ARG A 26 6.92 -5.65 -17.69
CA ARG A 26 7.16 -6.91 -16.97
C ARG A 26 7.10 -6.69 -15.46
N TYR A 27 6.61 -7.70 -14.74
CA TYR A 27 6.66 -7.73 -13.29
C TYR A 27 7.99 -8.33 -12.83
N ARG A 28 8.69 -7.65 -11.93
CA ARG A 28 9.91 -8.13 -11.27
C ARG A 28 9.68 -8.20 -9.76
N ILE A 29 10.13 -9.28 -9.14
CA ILE A 29 10.18 -9.38 -7.68
C ILE A 29 11.38 -8.57 -7.21
N VAL A 30 11.13 -7.59 -6.35
CA VAL A 30 12.15 -6.77 -5.71
C VAL A 30 12.61 -7.45 -4.43
N GLU A 31 11.66 -7.87 -3.59
CA GLU A 31 11.94 -8.47 -2.29
C GLU A 31 10.88 -9.51 -1.91
N HIS A 32 11.29 -10.56 -1.22
CA HIS A 32 10.40 -11.55 -0.61
C HIS A 32 10.31 -11.29 0.89
N LEU A 33 9.11 -10.96 1.38
CA LEU A 33 8.89 -10.60 2.79
C LEU A 33 8.61 -11.81 3.68
N GLY A 34 8.08 -12.89 3.11
CA GLY A 34 7.79 -14.14 3.83
C GLY A 34 6.46 -14.76 3.42
N SER A 35 6.09 -15.83 4.10
CA SER A 35 4.84 -16.59 3.90
C SER A 35 4.02 -16.57 5.17
N ALA A 36 2.73 -16.29 5.05
CA ALA A 36 1.79 -16.31 6.17
C ALA A 36 0.86 -17.53 6.07
N HIS A 37 0.75 -18.27 7.15
CA HIS A 37 -0.22 -19.36 7.31
C HIS A 37 -1.49 -18.90 8.01
N THR A 38 -1.43 -17.77 8.72
CA THR A 38 -2.57 -17.18 9.43
C THR A 38 -2.90 -15.78 8.89
N PRO A 39 -4.15 -15.31 9.08
CA PRO A 39 -4.53 -13.95 8.72
C PRO A 39 -3.73 -12.87 9.47
N GLU A 40 -3.33 -13.18 10.72
CA GLU A 40 -2.56 -12.27 11.59
C GLU A 40 -1.13 -12.09 11.06
N GLU A 41 -0.45 -13.19 10.72
CA GLU A 41 0.86 -13.16 10.05
C GLU A 41 0.78 -12.39 8.73
N LEU A 42 -0.30 -12.60 7.96
CA LEU A 42 -0.51 -11.89 6.70
C LEU A 42 -0.66 -10.38 6.93
N ALA A 43 -1.39 -9.97 7.95
CA ALA A 43 -1.54 -8.55 8.30
C ALA A 43 -0.20 -7.93 8.70
N ALA A 44 0.60 -8.63 9.52
CA ALA A 44 1.94 -8.20 9.92
C ALA A 44 2.88 -8.05 8.71
N LEU A 45 2.94 -9.04 7.82
CA LEU A 45 3.76 -8.97 6.60
C LEU A 45 3.31 -7.85 5.65
N MET A 46 2.01 -7.59 5.56
CA MET A 46 1.48 -6.48 4.76
C MET A 46 1.81 -5.12 5.36
N ALA A 47 1.80 -4.97 6.68
CA ALA A 47 2.24 -3.75 7.35
C ALA A 47 3.72 -3.48 7.09
N LEU A 48 4.59 -4.48 7.34
CA LEU A 48 6.02 -4.41 7.05
C LEU A 48 6.30 -4.05 5.59
N GLY A 49 5.53 -4.62 4.65
CA GLY A 49 5.67 -4.29 3.23
C GLY A 49 5.31 -2.84 2.91
N ARG A 50 4.29 -2.27 3.55
CA ARG A 50 3.93 -0.85 3.38
C ARG A 50 4.99 0.07 3.94
N ASP A 51 5.51 -0.23 5.13
CA ASP A 51 6.56 0.58 5.76
C ASP A 51 7.83 0.62 4.89
N LYS A 52 8.16 -0.51 4.26
CA LYS A 52 9.29 -0.59 3.32
C LYS A 52 9.08 0.17 2.02
N LEU A 53 7.83 0.30 1.54
CA LEU A 53 7.53 1.07 0.32
C LEU A 53 7.57 2.57 0.54
N HIS A 54 7.35 3.02 1.78
CA HIS A 54 7.30 4.43 2.13
C HIS A 54 8.38 4.78 3.17
N PRO A 55 9.68 4.52 2.87
CA PRO A 55 10.75 4.78 3.82
C PRO A 55 10.80 6.28 4.12
N GLY A 56 10.63 6.63 5.40
CA GLY A 56 10.61 8.03 5.86
C GLY A 56 9.24 8.72 5.82
N GLN A 57 8.17 8.07 5.35
CA GLN A 57 6.82 8.53 5.68
C GLN A 57 6.40 7.91 7.02
N GLY A 58 6.32 8.75 8.06
CA GLY A 58 5.75 8.36 9.33
C GLY A 58 4.23 8.17 9.27
N VAL A 59 3.66 7.57 10.31
CA VAL A 59 2.22 7.50 10.52
C VAL A 59 1.68 8.92 10.68
N LEU A 60 0.73 9.32 9.82
CA LEU A 60 -0.03 10.55 10.00
C LEU A 60 -1.08 10.30 11.08
N ASP A 61 -0.85 10.82 12.27
CA ASP A 61 -1.84 10.79 13.34
C ASP A 61 -2.84 11.94 13.15
N PHE A 62 -4.12 11.60 13.07
CA PHE A 62 -5.21 12.56 12.94
C PHE A 62 -5.96 12.64 14.26
N ASP A 63 -5.39 13.31 15.25
CA ASP A 63 -6.12 13.75 16.44
C ASP A 63 -7.12 14.84 16.04
N HIS A 64 -8.34 14.44 15.67
CA HIS A 64 -9.44 15.37 15.44
C HIS A 64 -10.11 15.72 16.76
N THR A 65 -9.44 16.50 17.61
CA THR A 65 -10.12 17.23 18.68
C THR A 65 -10.73 18.50 18.09
N ASP A 66 -12.03 18.42 17.80
CA ASP A 66 -13.02 19.49 17.67
C ASP A 66 -12.60 20.82 16.99
N LYS A 67 -12.93 20.95 15.71
CA LYS A 67 -13.61 22.15 15.21
C LYS A 67 -14.30 21.90 13.87
N PRO A 68 -15.62 22.11 13.72
CA PRO A 68 -16.24 22.10 12.40
C PRO A 68 -15.85 23.38 11.67
N ALA A 69 -14.90 23.29 10.73
CA ALA A 69 -14.72 24.34 9.75
C ALA A 69 -15.82 24.20 8.69
N THR A 70 -17.01 24.72 8.98
CA THR A 70 -18.06 24.94 7.98
C THR A 70 -17.61 26.08 7.06
N ALA A 71 -16.81 25.75 6.07
CA ALA A 71 -16.66 26.56 4.88
C ALA A 71 -17.03 25.69 3.67
N PRO A 72 -17.89 26.16 2.74
CA PRO A 72 -18.18 25.39 1.55
C PRO A 72 -16.91 25.29 0.71
N ALA A 73 -16.32 24.10 0.65
CA ALA A 73 -15.21 23.81 -0.24
C ALA A 73 -15.76 23.79 -1.68
N VAL A 74 -15.52 24.87 -2.44
CA VAL A 74 -15.93 24.96 -3.85
C VAL A 74 -14.92 24.20 -4.70
N VAL A 75 -15.26 23.00 -5.14
CA VAL A 75 -14.48 22.24 -6.13
C VAL A 75 -14.80 22.76 -7.53
N LYS A 76 -13.90 23.53 -8.15
CA LYS A 76 -13.97 23.82 -9.59
C LYS A 76 -13.34 22.66 -10.36
N SER A 77 -14.16 21.86 -11.03
CA SER A 77 -13.66 20.89 -12.02
C SER A 77 -13.41 21.59 -13.35
N SER A 78 -12.21 21.43 -13.91
CA SER A 78 -11.89 21.81 -15.29
C SER A 78 -11.69 20.54 -16.11
N ARG A 79 -12.54 20.32 -17.12
CA ARG A 79 -12.37 19.22 -18.09
C ARG A 79 -11.39 19.69 -19.16
N SER A 80 -10.29 18.95 -19.34
CA SER A 80 -9.40 19.13 -20.49
C SER A 80 -10.15 18.67 -21.74
N GLN A 81 -10.42 19.58 -22.67
CA GLN A 81 -10.84 19.24 -24.02
C GLN A 81 -9.58 18.82 -24.79
N VAL A 82 -9.63 17.68 -25.47
CA VAL A 82 -8.61 17.21 -26.42
C VAL A 82 -9.09 17.60 -27.82
#